data_AF-A0A534KX78-F1
#
_entry.id   AF-A0A534KX78-F1
#
_cell.length_a   1.000
_cell.length_b   1.000
_cell.length_c   1.000
_cell.angle_alpha   90.00
_cell.angle_beta   90.00
_cell.angle_gamma   90.00
#
_symmetry.space_group_name_H-M   'P 1'
#
loop_
_entity.id
_entity.type
_entity.pdbx_description
1 polymer ?
#
loop_
_entity_poly.entity_id
_entity_poly.type
_entity_poly.pdbx_seq_one_letter_code
_entity_poly.pdbx_strand_id
1 'polypeptide(L)'
;MAFVASVTIVIALVLLALSGLPGHQAPASNQTLLGEKTIVFVGDQSGIAGETLVILKARYSGPLVEITELAGLSEAATKVNASSLVLFNSEWLVGKVGEVALTDFFKSVLPTQVKIVALGGPTSLLFDALEPARNGIFAEGRNPAYDNPQLAGYALKQATSPNGTISYGDTILIGYPESALSAADSVSNWE
;
A
#
# COMPACT_ATOMS: atom_id res chain seq x y z
N MET A 1 -55.94 24.01 32.05
CA MET A 1 -54.65 23.92 32.78
C MET A 1 -54.57 22.54 33.43
N ALA A 2 -53.50 21.76 33.42
CA ALA A 2 -52.29 21.68 32.62
C ALA A 2 -51.67 20.32 33.05
N PHE A 3 -51.91 19.26 32.29
CA PHE A 3 -51.39 17.91 32.60
C PHE A 3 -50.67 17.34 31.37
N VAL A 4 -49.76 18.12 30.79
CA VAL A 4 -48.83 17.66 29.75
C VAL A 4 -47.53 18.46 29.90
N ALA A 5 -46.70 18.14 30.89
CA ALA A 5 -45.40 18.81 31.05
C ALA A 5 -44.33 18.01 31.80
N SER A 6 -44.55 16.74 32.15
CA SER A 6 -43.66 16.00 33.06
C SER A 6 -42.97 14.77 32.46
N VAL A 7 -43.29 14.37 31.22
CA VAL A 7 -42.62 13.23 30.56
C VAL A 7 -41.54 13.67 29.55
N THR A 8 -41.58 14.92 29.08
CA THR A 8 -40.63 15.44 28.09
C THR A 8 -39.26 15.81 28.67
N ILE A 9 -39.16 16.02 29.99
CA ILE A 9 -37.92 16.49 30.65
C ILE A 9 -36.94 15.34 30.93
N VAL A 10 -37.42 14.10 31.11
CA VAL A 10 -36.53 12.97 31.39
C VAL A 10 -35.77 12.50 30.15
N ILE A 11 -36.39 12.57 28.96
CA ILE A 11 -35.73 12.21 27.69
C ILE A 11 -34.65 13.26 27.32
N ALA A 12 -34.91 14.55 27.59
CA ALA A 12 -33.92 15.60 27.34
C ALA A 12 -32.68 15.48 28.25
N LEU A 13 -32.82 15.02 29.50
CA LEU A 13 -31.68 14.81 30.40
C LEU A 13 -30.86 13.56 30.05
N VAL A 14 -31.47 12.49 29.54
CA VAL A 14 -30.74 11.30 29.07
C VAL A 14 -29.98 11.58 27.76
N LEU A 15 -30.54 12.42 26.88
CA LEU A 15 -29.83 12.88 25.67
C LEU A 15 -28.68 13.84 25.99
N LEU A 16 -28.80 14.67 27.03
CA LEU A 16 -27.71 15.54 27.50
C LEU A 16 -26.60 14.79 28.25
N ALA A 17 -26.91 13.62 28.85
CA ALA A 17 -25.91 12.76 29.48
C ALA A 17 -25.10 11.92 28.47
N LEU A 18 -25.58 11.75 27.23
CA LEU A 18 -24.86 11.07 26.15
C LEU A 18 -23.94 12.00 25.34
N SER A 19 -24.13 13.32 25.43
CA SER A 19 -23.21 14.32 24.87
C SER A 19 -21.94 14.56 25.71
N GLY A 20 -21.78 13.83 26.82
CA GLY A 20 -20.65 13.93 27.75
C GLY A 20 -19.63 12.78 27.66
N LEU A 21 -19.76 11.87 26.70
CA LEU A 21 -18.63 11.02 26.34
C LEU A 21 -17.60 11.95 25.69
N PRO A 22 -16.35 12.04 26.21
CA PRO A 22 -15.29 12.66 25.45
C PRO A 22 -15.30 11.93 24.11
N GLY A 23 -15.63 12.67 23.05
CA GLY A 23 -15.42 12.17 21.72
C GLY A 23 -14.00 11.62 21.74
N HIS A 24 -13.85 10.36 21.34
CA HIS A 24 -12.59 9.97 20.75
C HIS A 24 -12.43 10.94 19.57
N GLN A 25 -11.86 12.11 19.86
CA GLN A 25 -11.08 12.83 18.88
C GLN A 25 -10.13 11.76 18.40
N ALA A 26 -10.35 11.29 17.17
CA ALA A 26 -9.27 10.66 16.42
C ALA A 26 -8.06 11.54 16.73
N PRO A 27 -6.99 10.99 17.31
CA PRO A 27 -5.86 11.80 17.75
C PRO A 27 -5.55 12.73 16.60
N ALA A 28 -5.51 14.05 16.88
CA ALA A 28 -5.09 15.03 15.89
C ALA A 28 -3.76 14.51 15.40
N SER A 29 -3.79 13.89 14.23
CA SER A 29 -2.64 13.17 13.74
C SER A 29 -1.69 14.26 13.38
N ASN A 30 -0.69 14.49 14.23
CA ASN A 30 0.55 15.15 13.84
C ASN A 30 1.23 14.23 12.82
N GLN A 31 0.56 14.00 11.69
CA GLN A 31 1.08 13.30 10.53
C GLN A 31 2.03 14.30 9.91
N THR A 32 3.31 14.09 10.17
CA THR A 32 4.36 14.73 9.41
C THR A 32 4.08 14.44 7.94
N LEU A 33 3.73 15.48 7.18
CA LEU A 33 3.67 15.37 5.73
C LEU A 33 5.07 15.06 5.25
N LEU A 34 5.25 13.90 4.62
CA LEU A 34 6.54 13.42 4.15
C LEU A 34 6.89 13.96 2.75
N GLY A 35 5.95 14.65 2.11
CA GLY A 35 6.12 15.29 0.81
C GLY A 35 5.05 14.89 -0.20
N GLU A 36 5.28 15.27 -1.45
CA GLU A 36 4.40 14.92 -2.58
C GLU A 36 4.86 13.60 -3.21
N LYS A 37 4.01 12.58 -3.16
CA LYS A 37 4.19 11.31 -3.89
C LYS A 37 2.87 10.88 -4.49
N THR A 38 2.90 10.40 -5.73
CA THR A 38 1.73 9.74 -6.35
C THR A 38 1.65 8.31 -5.82
N ILE A 39 0.54 7.95 -5.20
CA ILE A 39 0.30 6.59 -4.73
C ILE A 39 -0.50 5.85 -5.81
N VAL A 40 0.04 4.73 -6.29
CA VAL A 40 -0.64 3.82 -7.20
C VAL A 40 -0.96 2.55 -6.43
N PHE A 41 -2.22 2.37 -6.03
CA PHE A 41 -2.69 1.22 -5.29
C PHE A 41 -3.31 0.19 -6.23
N VAL A 42 -2.79 -1.03 -6.21
CA VAL A 42 -3.24 -2.16 -7.02
C VAL A 42 -3.81 -3.24 -6.11
N GLY A 43 -5.09 -3.52 -6.30
CA GLY A 43 -5.86 -4.51 -5.56
C GLY A 43 -7.07 -3.91 -4.86
N ASP A 44 -7.74 -4.75 -4.09
CA ASP A 44 -8.84 -4.36 -3.22
C ASP A 44 -8.33 -3.73 -1.92
N GLN A 45 -9.09 -2.76 -1.40
CA GLN A 45 -8.76 -2.06 -0.15
C GLN A 45 -9.20 -2.85 1.09
N SER A 46 -9.09 -4.17 1.04
CA SER A 46 -9.42 -5.04 2.16
C SER A 46 -8.19 -5.24 3.07
N GLY A 47 -8.47 -5.58 4.32
CA GLY A 47 -7.46 -5.93 5.32
C GLY A 47 -6.35 -4.88 5.49
N ILE A 48 -5.14 -5.39 5.77
CA ILE A 48 -3.99 -4.57 6.16
C ILE A 48 -3.52 -3.64 5.04
N ALA A 49 -3.70 -4.03 3.77
CA ALA A 49 -3.28 -3.24 2.62
C ALA A 49 -4.13 -1.97 2.49
N GLY A 50 -5.46 -2.09 2.64
CA GLY A 50 -6.39 -0.96 2.64
C GLY A 50 -6.15 -0.02 3.82
N GLU A 51 -5.98 -0.55 5.04
CA GLU A 51 -5.70 0.28 6.22
C GLU A 51 -4.37 1.03 6.10
N THR A 52 -3.32 0.37 5.56
CA THR A 52 -2.02 1.00 5.32
C THR A 52 -2.11 2.10 4.28
N LEU A 53 -2.91 1.90 3.22
CA LEU A 53 -3.16 2.92 2.20
C LEU A 53 -3.76 4.19 2.81
N VAL A 54 -4.73 4.07 3.72
CA VAL A 54 -5.34 5.23 4.38
C VAL A 54 -4.30 6.07 5.12
N ILE A 55 -3.38 5.41 5.83
CA ILE A 55 -2.31 6.09 6.57
C ILE A 55 -1.31 6.76 5.61
N LEU A 56 -0.92 6.07 4.54
CA LEU A 56 0.03 6.61 3.55
C LEU A 56 -0.56 7.80 2.78
N LYS A 57 -1.85 7.76 2.42
CA LYS A 57 -2.56 8.88 1.80
C LYS A 57 -2.61 10.11 2.72
N ALA A 58 -2.60 9.89 4.02
CA ALA A 58 -2.60 10.99 4.98
C ALA A 58 -1.18 11.55 5.24
N ARG A 59 -0.12 10.82 4.87
CA ARG A 59 1.29 11.24 4.95
C ARG A 59 1.81 11.91 3.68
N TYR A 60 1.27 11.54 2.52
CA TYR A 60 1.68 12.08 1.22
C TYR A 60 0.56 12.93 0.61
N SER A 61 0.90 14.11 0.11
CA SER A 61 -0.07 15.07 -0.43
C SER A 61 -0.40 14.89 -1.92
N GLY A 62 0.10 13.82 -2.55
CA GLY A 62 -0.07 13.59 -3.99
C GLY A 62 -1.34 12.80 -4.36
N PRO A 63 -1.58 12.59 -5.67
CA PRO A 63 -2.76 11.89 -6.15
C PRO A 63 -2.73 10.41 -5.81
N LEU A 64 -3.92 9.83 -5.65
CA LEU A 64 -4.14 8.40 -5.49
C LEU A 64 -4.75 7.83 -6.78
N VAL A 65 -4.14 6.79 -7.32
CA VAL A 65 -4.64 5.99 -8.45
C VAL A 65 -4.96 4.60 -7.93
N GLU A 66 -6.21 4.17 -8.02
CA GLU A 66 -6.66 2.86 -7.54
C GLU A 66 -6.97 1.94 -8.72
N ILE A 67 -6.47 0.71 -8.67
CA ILE A 67 -6.65 -0.30 -9.72
C ILE A 67 -7.12 -1.60 -9.08
N THR A 68 -8.38 -1.97 -9.31
CA THR A 68 -8.93 -3.25 -8.81
C THR A 68 -8.89 -4.35 -9.87
N GLU A 69 -8.74 -3.99 -11.14
CA GLU A 69 -8.84 -4.91 -12.29
C GLU A 69 -7.60 -4.81 -13.19
N LEU A 70 -7.21 -5.94 -13.80
CA LEU A 70 -6.04 -6.02 -14.69
C LEU A 70 -6.10 -5.00 -15.84
N ALA A 71 -7.30 -4.71 -16.35
CA ALA A 71 -7.49 -3.77 -17.45
C ALA A 71 -7.04 -2.33 -17.11
N GLY A 72 -7.06 -1.94 -15.83
CA GLY A 72 -6.66 -0.61 -15.38
C GLY A 72 -5.14 -0.41 -15.28
N LEU A 73 -4.35 -1.47 -15.37
CA LEU A 73 -2.90 -1.40 -15.19
C LEU A 73 -2.21 -0.57 -16.28
N SER A 74 -2.65 -0.69 -17.54
CA SER A 74 -2.03 0.03 -18.66
C SER A 74 -2.13 1.55 -18.51
N GLU A 75 -3.30 2.06 -18.12
CA GLU A 75 -3.50 3.48 -17.85
C GLU A 75 -2.70 3.92 -16.62
N ALA A 76 -2.68 3.11 -15.56
CA ALA A 76 -1.94 3.41 -14.34
C ALA A 76 -0.43 3.55 -14.58
N ALA A 77 0.15 2.71 -15.45
CA ALA A 77 1.58 2.77 -15.78
C ALA A 77 2.00 4.15 -16.31
N THR A 78 1.11 4.86 -17.03
CA THR A 78 1.39 6.21 -17.56
C THR A 78 1.52 7.29 -16.48
N LYS A 79 1.01 7.02 -15.28
CA LYS A 79 1.02 7.93 -14.13
C LYS A 79 2.19 7.65 -13.18
N VAL A 80 2.98 6.60 -13.44
CA VAL A 80 4.10 6.18 -12.60
C VAL A 80 5.40 6.85 -13.01
N ASN A 81 6.12 7.38 -12.02
CA ASN A 81 7.45 7.97 -12.16
C ASN A 81 8.32 7.65 -10.93
N ALA A 82 9.57 8.13 -10.90
CA ALA A 82 10.50 7.89 -9.81
C ALA A 82 10.02 8.41 -8.43
N SER A 83 9.15 9.42 -8.40
CA SER A 83 8.55 9.96 -7.16
C SER A 83 7.24 9.26 -6.76
N SER A 84 6.85 8.22 -7.48
CA SER A 84 5.64 7.44 -7.21
C SER A 84 5.90 6.31 -6.20
N LEU A 85 4.82 5.84 -5.60
CA LEU A 85 4.79 4.66 -4.72
C LEU A 85 3.74 3.70 -5.27
N VAL A 86 4.17 2.54 -5.76
CA VAL A 86 3.25 1.48 -6.20
C VAL A 86 3.03 0.52 -5.04
N LEU A 87 1.78 0.39 -4.58
CA LEU A 87 1.37 -0.49 -3.49
C LEU A 87 0.50 -1.60 -4.06
N PHE A 88 0.90 -2.86 -3.87
CA PHE A 88 0.10 -4.04 -4.20
C PHE A 88 -0.49 -4.63 -2.93
N ASN A 89 -1.80 -4.90 -2.94
CA ASN A 89 -2.36 -5.91 -2.04
C ASN A 89 -1.90 -7.29 -2.56
N SER A 90 -1.10 -8.04 -1.79
CA SER A 90 -0.55 -9.30 -2.29
C SER A 90 -1.61 -10.40 -2.43
N GLU A 91 -2.73 -10.31 -1.70
CA GLU A 91 -3.85 -11.24 -1.90
C GLU A 91 -4.47 -11.08 -3.29
N TRP A 92 -4.47 -9.85 -3.83
CA TRP A 92 -4.95 -9.59 -5.18
C TRP A 92 -4.09 -10.26 -6.26
N LEU A 93 -2.81 -10.53 -5.99
CA LEU A 93 -1.90 -11.22 -6.93
C LEU A 93 -2.22 -12.72 -7.06
N VAL A 94 -2.99 -13.31 -6.14
CA VAL A 94 -3.38 -14.72 -6.18
C VAL A 94 -4.15 -14.99 -7.47
N GLY A 95 -3.62 -15.93 -8.27
CA GLY A 95 -4.19 -16.30 -9.57
C GLY A 95 -3.96 -15.30 -10.71
N LYS A 96 -3.18 -14.23 -10.51
CA LYS A 96 -2.85 -13.22 -11.54
C LYS A 96 -1.38 -13.22 -11.97
N VAL A 97 -0.53 -14.01 -11.30
CA VAL A 97 0.87 -14.19 -11.70
C VAL A 97 0.92 -14.82 -13.10
N GLY A 98 1.73 -14.24 -13.98
CA GLY A 98 1.85 -14.67 -15.38
C GLY A 98 0.88 -13.99 -16.35
N GLU A 99 -0.04 -13.16 -15.85
CA GLU A 99 -0.92 -12.36 -16.71
C GLU A 99 -0.12 -11.34 -17.53
N VAL A 100 -0.47 -11.22 -18.81
CA VAL A 100 0.24 -10.34 -19.76
C VAL A 100 0.15 -8.87 -19.33
N ALA A 101 -1.03 -8.42 -18.93
CA ALA A 101 -1.25 -7.04 -18.48
C ALA A 101 -0.39 -6.68 -17.26
N LEU A 102 -0.18 -7.63 -16.34
CA LEU A 102 0.66 -7.44 -15.16
C LEU A 102 2.16 -7.41 -15.54
N THR A 103 2.56 -8.29 -16.45
CA THR A 103 3.93 -8.31 -16.99
C THR A 103 4.26 -7.00 -17.71
N ASP A 104 3.36 -6.51 -18.56
CA ASP A 104 3.54 -5.28 -19.34
C ASP A 104 3.53 -4.03 -18.46
N PHE A 105 2.71 -4.02 -17.40
CA PHE A 105 2.77 -3.01 -16.36
C PHE A 105 4.17 -2.93 -15.76
N PHE A 106 4.72 -4.05 -15.30
CA PHE A 106 6.06 -4.08 -14.72
C PHE A 106 7.16 -3.65 -15.70
N LYS A 107 7.11 -4.12 -16.95
CA LYS A 107 8.07 -3.67 -17.99
C LYS A 107 8.03 -2.16 -18.21
N SER A 108 6.87 -1.54 -18.02
CA SER A 108 6.69 -0.10 -18.19
C SER A 108 7.19 0.71 -16.98
N VAL A 109 6.95 0.22 -15.76
CA VAL A 109 7.26 0.99 -14.54
C VAL A 109 8.66 0.72 -13.97
N LEU A 110 9.25 -0.46 -14.20
CA LEU A 110 10.57 -0.79 -13.67
C LEU A 110 11.69 0.17 -14.14
N PRO A 111 11.75 0.59 -15.42
CA PRO A 111 12.76 1.54 -15.88
C PRO A 111 12.67 2.91 -15.19
N THR A 112 11.52 3.28 -14.62
CA THR A 112 11.36 4.56 -13.91
C THR A 112 11.95 4.54 -12.50
N GLN A 113 12.52 3.41 -12.06
CA GLN A 113 13.08 3.23 -10.72
C GLN A 113 12.05 3.52 -9.61
N VAL A 114 10.77 3.28 -9.89
CA VAL A 114 9.70 3.48 -8.90
C VAL A 114 9.85 2.50 -7.73
N LYS A 115 9.44 2.94 -6.53
CA LYS A 115 9.29 2.06 -5.38
C LYS A 115 8.05 1.19 -5.51
N ILE A 116 8.21 -0.14 -5.39
CA ILE A 116 7.10 -1.11 -5.45
C ILE A 116 6.99 -1.83 -4.12
N VAL A 117 5.81 -1.87 -3.54
CA VAL A 117 5.55 -2.47 -2.23
C VAL A 117 4.48 -3.54 -2.36
N ALA A 118 4.69 -4.72 -1.78
CA ALA A 118 3.65 -5.72 -1.56
C ALA A 118 3.22 -5.72 -0.08
N LEU A 119 1.92 -5.64 0.16
CA LEU A 119 1.31 -5.54 1.49
C LEU A 119 0.36 -6.71 1.73
N GLY A 120 0.45 -7.34 2.91
CA GLY A 120 -0.44 -8.42 3.31
C GLY A 120 -0.16 -9.74 2.60
N GLY A 121 -0.66 -10.84 3.15
CA GLY A 121 -0.74 -12.14 2.44
C GLY A 121 0.58 -12.68 1.87
N PRO A 122 0.53 -13.43 0.75
CA PRO A 122 1.71 -14.07 0.16
C PRO A 122 2.51 -13.09 -0.70
N THR A 123 3.32 -12.25 -0.04
CA THR A 123 4.17 -11.23 -0.72
C THR A 123 5.19 -11.81 -1.70
N SER A 124 5.51 -13.10 -1.62
CA SER A 124 6.34 -13.80 -2.61
C SER A 124 5.75 -13.76 -4.02
N LEU A 125 4.43 -13.64 -4.17
CA LEU A 125 3.80 -13.57 -5.49
C LEU A 125 4.19 -12.31 -6.28
N LEU A 126 4.59 -11.23 -5.59
CA LEU A 126 5.12 -10.04 -6.27
C LEU A 126 6.43 -10.37 -6.98
N PHE A 127 7.27 -11.22 -6.38
CA PHE A 127 8.50 -11.68 -7.03
C PHE A 127 8.22 -12.51 -8.27
N ASP A 128 7.33 -13.49 -8.15
CA ASP A 128 6.93 -14.36 -9.26
C ASP A 128 6.34 -13.52 -10.41
N ALA A 129 5.58 -12.47 -10.09
CA ALA A 129 5.00 -11.58 -11.09
C ALA A 129 6.03 -10.63 -11.72
N LEU A 130 7.09 -10.27 -11.00
CA LEU A 130 8.17 -9.43 -11.50
C LEU A 130 9.17 -10.20 -12.37
N GLU A 131 9.33 -11.51 -12.16
CA GLU A 131 10.32 -12.35 -12.86
C GLU A 131 10.21 -12.27 -14.39
N PRO A 132 9.03 -12.41 -15.03
CA PRO A 132 8.91 -12.32 -16.50
C PRO A 132 9.19 -10.92 -17.06
N ALA A 133 9.06 -9.88 -16.24
CA ALA A 133 9.38 -8.51 -16.62
C ALA A 133 10.89 -8.20 -16.48
N ARG A 134 11.66 -9.06 -15.80
CA ARG A 134 13.10 -8.92 -15.58
C ARG A 134 13.86 -9.61 -16.69
N ASN A 135 14.53 -8.84 -17.54
CA ASN A 135 15.52 -9.41 -18.45
C ASN A 135 16.76 -9.87 -17.66
N GLY A 136 16.75 -11.12 -17.18
CA GLY A 136 17.96 -11.84 -16.77
C GLY A 136 18.54 -11.52 -15.39
N ILE A 137 17.70 -11.21 -14.38
CA ILE A 137 18.14 -11.25 -12.97
C ILE A 137 17.63 -12.53 -12.31
N PHE A 138 18.58 -13.36 -11.92
CA PHE A 138 18.36 -14.49 -11.04
C PHE A 138 18.53 -14.01 -9.59
N ALA A 139 17.56 -14.30 -8.72
CA ALA A 139 17.84 -14.29 -7.30
C ALA A 139 18.78 -15.48 -7.02
N GLU A 140 20.06 -15.23 -6.78
CA GLU A 140 20.95 -16.26 -6.24
C GLU A 140 20.53 -16.52 -4.78
N GLY A 141 19.97 -17.71 -4.52
CA GLY A 141 19.53 -18.14 -3.20
C GLY A 141 18.02 -18.32 -3.05
N ARG A 142 17.59 -18.82 -1.89
CA ARG A 142 16.16 -18.92 -1.55
C ARG A 142 15.63 -17.49 -1.41
N ASN A 143 14.68 -17.10 -2.26
CA ASN A 143 14.02 -15.79 -2.12
C ASN A 143 13.39 -15.73 -0.73
N PRO A 144 13.84 -14.82 0.13
CA PRO A 144 13.43 -14.80 1.53
C PRO A 144 11.95 -14.43 1.69
N ALA A 145 11.27 -13.97 0.64
CA ALA A 145 9.81 -13.88 0.58
C ALA A 145 9.12 -15.25 0.74
N TYR A 146 9.74 -16.35 0.29
CA TYR A 146 9.19 -17.71 0.46
C TYR A 146 9.43 -18.29 1.86
N ASP A 147 10.32 -17.68 2.66
CA ASP A 147 10.49 -18.01 4.07
C ASP A 147 9.49 -17.27 4.97
N ASN A 148 8.62 -16.46 4.36
CA ASN A 148 7.53 -15.74 5.00
C ASN A 148 7.91 -15.12 6.36
N PRO A 149 8.88 -14.19 6.43
CA PRO A 149 9.32 -13.70 7.72
C PRO A 149 8.36 -12.63 8.26
N GLN A 150 8.15 -12.66 9.59
CA GLN A 150 7.94 -11.44 10.37
C GLN A 150 9.25 -10.63 10.33
N LEU A 151 9.57 -9.95 9.22
CA LEU A 151 10.58 -8.88 9.21
C LEU A 151 10.55 -8.10 7.88
N ALA A 152 10.24 -6.82 8.04
CA ALA A 152 10.64 -5.64 7.26
C ALA A 152 11.42 -5.86 5.95
N GLY A 153 10.73 -5.78 4.81
CA GLY A 153 11.25 -5.25 3.55
C GLY A 153 12.43 -5.99 2.91
N TYR A 154 12.30 -6.42 1.66
CA TYR A 154 13.44 -6.89 0.86
C TYR A 154 13.71 -5.93 -0.28
N ALA A 155 14.66 -5.00 -0.08
CA ALA A 155 15.13 -4.11 -1.14
C ALA A 155 15.88 -4.92 -2.19
N LEU A 156 15.28 -5.02 -3.37
CA LEU A 156 16.01 -5.47 -4.55
C LEU A 156 16.86 -4.32 -5.06
N LYS A 157 18.15 -4.40 -4.75
CA LYS A 157 19.13 -3.45 -5.27
C LYS A 157 19.46 -3.78 -6.72
N GLN A 158 19.70 -2.70 -7.46
CA GLN A 158 20.12 -2.66 -8.86
C GLN A 158 21.09 -3.80 -9.22
N ALA A 159 20.80 -4.56 -10.28
CA ALA A 159 21.85 -5.28 -10.98
C ALA A 159 22.21 -4.53 -12.26
N THR A 160 23.51 -4.41 -12.49
CA THR A 160 24.08 -3.88 -13.71
C THR A 160 24.17 -5.03 -14.70
N SER A 161 23.42 -4.95 -15.78
CA SER A 161 23.62 -5.86 -16.90
C SER A 161 25.02 -5.66 -17.51
N PRO A 162 25.58 -6.63 -18.25
CA PRO A 162 26.92 -6.52 -18.85
C PRO A 162 27.13 -5.28 -19.74
N ASN A 163 26.06 -4.62 -20.17
CA ASN A 163 26.07 -3.39 -20.96
C ASN A 163 25.93 -2.09 -20.12
N GLY A 164 25.92 -2.18 -18.79
CA GLY A 164 25.86 -1.01 -17.90
C GLY A 164 24.45 -0.53 -17.52
N THR A 165 23.38 -1.19 -17.97
CA THR A 165 22.01 -0.70 -17.73
C THR A 165 21.54 -1.03 -16.32
N ILE A 166 21.24 0.02 -15.53
CA ILE A 166 20.64 -0.03 -14.20
C ILE A 166 19.12 -0.16 -14.35
N SER A 167 18.52 -1.20 -13.75
CA SER A 167 17.19 -1.63 -14.20
C SER A 167 16.08 -1.64 -13.12
N TYR A 168 16.37 -1.34 -11.83
CA TYR A 168 15.38 -1.56 -10.75
C TYR A 168 15.41 -0.48 -9.67
N GLY A 169 14.22 -0.07 -9.21
CA GLY A 169 13.99 0.70 -7.99
C GLY A 169 13.71 -0.20 -6.78
N ASP A 170 13.63 0.40 -5.59
CA ASP A 170 13.44 -0.35 -4.35
C ASP A 170 12.11 -1.12 -4.33
N THR A 171 12.19 -2.44 -4.17
CA THR A 171 11.02 -3.28 -3.87
C THR A 171 10.93 -3.50 -2.36
N ILE A 172 9.75 -3.47 -1.76
CA ILE A 172 9.56 -3.70 -0.32
C ILE A 172 8.46 -4.76 -0.15
N LEU A 173 8.71 -5.77 0.67
CA LEU A 173 7.72 -6.78 1.01
C LEU A 173 7.31 -6.66 2.47
N ILE A 174 6.01 -6.60 2.72
CA ILE A 174 5.44 -6.49 4.07
C ILE A 174 4.29 -7.50 4.19
N GLY A 175 4.61 -8.74 4.58
CA GLY A 175 3.65 -9.84 4.63
C GLY A 175 2.66 -9.76 5.79
N TYR A 176 3.17 -9.79 7.02
CA TYR A 176 2.34 -9.83 8.24
C TYR A 176 2.82 -8.75 9.22
N PRO A 177 2.55 -7.46 8.94
CA PRO A 177 2.93 -6.40 9.86
C PRO A 177 2.07 -6.47 11.12
N GLU A 178 2.61 -5.99 12.24
CA GLU A 178 1.88 -5.95 13.52
C GLU A 178 0.66 -5.02 13.47
N SER A 179 0.72 -3.99 12.61
CA SER A 179 -0.37 -3.05 12.35
C SER A 179 -0.17 -2.32 11.03
N ALA A 180 -1.24 -1.72 10.51
CA ALA A 180 -1.19 -0.84 9.33
C ALA A 180 -0.24 0.35 9.55
N LEU A 181 -0.16 0.85 10.80
CA LEU A 181 0.76 1.93 11.17
C LEU A 181 2.23 1.50 11.01
N SER A 182 2.58 0.31 11.53
CA SER A 182 3.92 -0.26 11.39
C SER A 182 4.30 -0.51 9.92
N ALA A 183 3.34 -0.97 9.11
CA ALA A 183 3.53 -1.11 7.67
C ALA A 183 3.78 0.25 6.99
N ALA A 184 2.96 1.25 7.30
CA ALA A 184 3.13 2.60 6.75
C ALA A 184 4.46 3.22 7.18
N ASP A 185 4.88 3.05 8.43
CA ASP A 185 6.19 3.51 8.93
C ASP A 185 7.34 2.85 8.17
N SER A 186 7.24 1.54 7.91
CA SER A 186 8.25 0.81 7.14
C SER A 186 8.35 1.34 5.71
N VAL A 187 7.22 1.58 5.04
CA VAL A 187 7.19 2.14 3.67
C VAL A 187 7.77 3.57 3.63
N SER A 188 7.43 4.39 4.64
CA SER A 188 7.84 5.78 4.75
C SER A 188 9.32 5.97 5.08
N ASN A 189 9.90 5.10 5.91
CA ASN A 189 11.28 5.24 6.40
C ASN A 189 12.33 4.68 5.43
N TRP A 190 11.92 3.90 4.45
CA TRP A 190 12.81 3.33 3.45
C TRP A 190 12.97 4.30 2.28
N GLU A 191 13.71 5.40 2.46
CA GLU A 191 14.11 6.31 1.37
C GLU A 191 15.47 5.94 0.77
#